data_AF-A0AAX2EIN4-F1
#
_entry.id   AF-A0AAX2EIN4-F1
#
_cell.length_a   1.000
_cell.length_b   1.000
_cell.length_c   1.000
_cell.angle_alpha   90.00
_cell.angle_beta   90.00
_cell.angle_gamma   90.00
#
_symmetry.space_group_name_H-M   'P 1'
#
loop_
_entity.id
_entity.type
_entity.pdbx_description
1 polymer ?
#
loop_
_entity_poly.entity_id
_entity_poly.type
_entity_poly.pdbx_seq_one_letter_code
_entity_poly.pdbx_strand_id
1 'polypeptide(L)' 'MGFWYLLLLLIGIILFSIGIMKKGVSAAVKAVILLFVIGILFIVVSIVLLMPGSSDIIAELLKME' A
#
# COMPACT_ATOMS: atom_id res chain seq x y z
N MET A 1 4.80 -17.21 -6.02
CA MET A 1 5.55 -15.96 -5.72
C MET A 1 4.62 -14.84 -5.26
N GLY A 2 3.54 -14.53 -5.99
CA GLY A 2 2.52 -13.52 -5.63
C GLY A 2 1.95 -13.55 -4.21
N PHE A 3 1.70 -14.76 -3.69
CA PHE A 3 1.11 -14.99 -2.35
C PHE A 3 1.89 -14.32 -1.20
N TRP A 4 3.22 -14.36 -1.24
CA TRP A 4 4.05 -13.76 -0.19
C TRP A 4 3.96 -12.24 -0.17
N TYR A 5 3.75 -11.60 -1.33
CA TYR A 5 3.53 -10.16 -1.42
C TYR A 5 2.17 -9.76 -0.84
N LEU A 6 1.12 -10.54 -1.08
CA LEU A 6 -0.20 -10.35 -0.47
C LEU A 6 -0.16 -10.52 1.05
N LEU A 7 0.60 -11.49 1.55
CA LEU A 7 0.78 -11.71 2.98
C LEU A 7 1.49 -10.53 3.65
N LEU A 8 2.57 -10.03 3.04
CA LEU A 8 3.30 -8.84 3.49
C LEU A 8 2.42 -7.58 3.49
N LEU A 9 1.61 -7.40 2.45
CA LEU A 9 0.65 -6.30 2.36
C LEU A 9 -0.37 -6.37 3.51
N LEU A 10 -0.93 -7.56 3.76
CA LEU A 10 -1.92 -7.77 4.83
C LEU A 10 -1.34 -7.45 6.21
N ILE A 11 -0.12 -7.92 6.48
CA ILE A 11 0.61 -7.62 7.73
C ILE A 11 0.83 -6.11 7.88
N GLY A 12 1.23 -5.43 6.80
CA GLY A 12 1.41 -3.97 6.79
C GLY A 12 0.13 -3.21 7.14
N ILE A 13 -1.02 -3.61 6.58
CA ILE A 13 -2.32 -2.99 6.87
C ILE A 13 -2.72 -3.18 8.34
N ILE A 14 -2.50 -4.37 8.89
CA ILE A 14 -2.80 -4.67 10.30
C ILE A 14 -1.95 -3.80 11.23
N LEU A 15 -0.63 -3.72 10.98
CA LEU A 15 0.29 -2.91 11.77
C LEU A 15 -0.06 -1.42 11.71
N PHE A 16 -0.40 -0.92 10.52
CA PHE A 16 -0.82 0.46 10.33
C PHE A 16 -2.12 0.78 11.10
N SER A 17 -3.11 -0.12 11.02
CA SER A 17 -4.39 0.03 11.70
C SER A 17 -4.21 0.11 13.22
N ILE A 18 -3.37 -0.78 13.79
CA ILE A 18 -3.01 -0.75 15.22
C ILE A 18 -2.33 0.58 15.60
N GLY A 19 -1.44 1.10 14.74
CA GLY A 19 -0.77 2.38 14.94
C GLY A 19 -1.72 3.58 15.01
N ILE A 20 -2.71 3.64 14.12
CA ILE A 20 -3.72 4.72 14.11
C ILE A 20 -4.64 4.65 15.34
N MET A 21 -5.04 3.43 15.72
CA MET A 21 -5.97 3.19 16.83
C MET A 21 -5.35 3.48 18.20
N LYS A 22 -4.01 3.63 18.29
CA LYS A 22 -3.33 3.93 19.55
C LYS A 22 -3.78 5.29 20.12
N LYS A 23 -4.35 5.23 21.33
CA LYS A 23 -4.75 6.42 22.11
C LYS A 23 -3.50 7.09 22.69
N GLY A 24 -3.53 8.42 22.80
CA GLY A 24 -2.43 9.23 23.35
C GLY A 24 -1.44 9.77 22.31
N VAL A 25 -1.61 9.45 21.03
CA VAL A 25 -0.81 10.04 19.95
C VAL A 25 -1.49 11.31 19.45
N SER A 26 -0.74 12.41 19.33
CA SER A 26 -1.27 13.69 18.85
C SER A 26 -1.77 13.59 17.40
N ALA A 27 -2.75 14.41 17.04
CA ALA A 27 -3.31 14.42 15.69
C ALA A 27 -2.24 14.70 14.62
N ALA A 28 -1.26 15.55 14.94
CA ALA A 28 -0.13 15.83 14.05
C ALA A 28 0.72 14.59 13.77
N VAL A 29 1.05 13.80 14.80
CA VAL A 29 1.83 12.56 14.64
C VAL A 29 1.03 11.52 13.84
N LYS A 30 -0.29 11.43 14.06
CA LYS A 30 -1.16 10.56 13.24
C LYS A 30 -1.15 10.97 11.77
N ALA A 31 -1.20 12.27 11.48
CA ALA A 31 -1.16 12.79 10.12
C ALA A 31 0.19 12.49 9.43
N VAL A 32 1.31 12.64 10.14
CA VAL A 32 2.65 12.30 9.60
C VAL A 32 2.75 10.81 9.30
N ILE A 33 2.30 9.94 10.20
CA ILE A 33 2.30 8.49 9.99
C ILE A 33 1.41 8.12 8.78
N LEU A 34 0.26 8.77 8.64
CA LEU A 34 -0.66 8.53 7.54
C LEU A 34 -0.08 8.96 6.20
N LEU A 35 0.55 10.13 6.14
CA LEU A 35 1.28 10.60 4.95
C LEU A 35 2.45 9.68 4.59
N PHE A 36 3.17 9.18 5.59
CA PHE A 36 4.29 8.25 5.39
C PHE A 36 3.82 6.93 4.79
N VAL A 37 2.72 6.37 5.30
CA VAL A 37 2.16 5.13 4.75
C VAL A 37 1.57 5.32 3.36
N ILE A 38 0.87 6.42 3.10
CA ILE A 38 0.41 6.76 1.74
C ILE A 38 1.60 6.85 0.79
N GLY A 39 2.68 7.53 1.20
CA GLY A 39 3.91 7.66 0.41
C GLY A 39 4.53 6.30 0.06
N ILE A 40 4.64 5.39 1.04
CA ILE A 40 5.12 4.02 0.79
C ILE A 40 4.20 3.29 -0.18
N LEU A 41 2.89 3.43 -0.03
CA LEU A 41 1.92 2.80 -0.92
C LEU A 41 2.10 3.26 -2.37
N PHE A 42 2.27 4.57 -2.59
CA PHE A 42 2.55 5.13 -3.91
C PHE A 42 3.86 4.61 -4.50
N ILE A 43 4.92 4.50 -3.69
CA ILE A 43 6.20 3.94 -4.13
C ILE A 43 6.03 2.48 -4.57
N VAL A 44 5.36 1.66 -3.75
CA VAL A 44 5.13 0.23 -4.07
C VAL A 44 4.29 0.09 -5.34
N VAL A 45 3.20 0.84 -5.47
CA VAL A 45 2.36 0.84 -6.68
C VAL A 45 3.16 1.28 -7.90
N SER A 46 3.98 2.33 -7.79
CA SER A 46 4.81 2.80 -8.91
C SER A 46 5.81 1.74 -9.36
N ILE A 47 6.44 1.02 -8.42
CA ILE A 47 7.36 -0.07 -8.74
C ILE A 47 6.63 -1.21 -9.46
N VAL A 48 5.43 -1.58 -9.02
CA VAL A 48 4.60 -2.60 -9.69
C VAL A 48 4.21 -2.15 -11.10
N LEU A 49 3.82 -0.88 -11.27
CA LEU A 49 3.49 -0.32 -12.58
C LEU A 49 4.71 -0.22 -13.51
N LEU A 50 5.92 -0.11 -12.97
CA LEU A 50 7.17 -0.09 -13.75
C LEU A 50 7.71 -1.48 -14.11
N MET A 51 7.13 -2.56 -13.57
CA MET A 51 7.52 -3.91 -13.96
C MET A 51 7.10 -4.22 -15.40
N PRO A 52 7.93 -4.91 -16.19
CA PRO A 52 7.56 -5.33 -17.54
C PRO A 52 6.34 -6.28 -17.49
N GLY A 53 5.34 -6.03 -18.34
CA GLY A 53 4.05 -6.72 -18.34
C GLY A 53 2.99 -6.12 -17.40
N SER A 54 3.29 -5.00 -16.72
CA SER A 54 2.29 -4.28 -15.90
C SER A 54 1.14 -3.71 -16.73
N SER A 55 1.40 -3.31 -17.99
CA SER A 55 0.39 -2.79 -18.92
C SER A 55 -0.74 -3.79 -19.17
N ASP A 56 -0.39 -5.06 -19.31
CA ASP A 56 -1.36 -6.13 -19.60
C ASP A 56 -2.22 -6.42 -18.38
N ILE A 57 -1.62 -6.41 -17.18
CA ILE A 57 -2.32 -6.56 -15.90
C ILE A 57 -3.30 -5.40 -15.67
N ILE A 58 -2.90 -4.16 -16.00
CA ILE A 58 -3.78 -2.99 -15.90
C ILE A 58 -4.92 -3.09 -16.91
N ALA A 59 -4.65 -3.44 -18.17
CA ALA A 59 -5.66 -3.59 -19.20
C ALA A 59 -6.73 -4.63 -18.80
N GLU A 60 -6.29 -5.76 -18.23
CA GLU A 60 -7.17 -6.82 -17.74
C GLU A 60 -7.96 -6.41 -16.50
N LEU A 61 -7.35 -5.71 -15.54
CA LEU A 61 -8.03 -5.16 -14.35
C LEU A 61 -9.07 -4.09 -14.70
N LEU A 62 -8.76 -3.26 -15.69
CA LEU A 62 -9.66 -2.19 -16.13
C LEU A 62 -10.77 -2.71 -17.06
N LYS A 63 -10.69 -3.98 -17.51
CA LYS A 63 -11.54 -4.55 -18.58
C LYS A 63 -11.55 -3.68 -19.84
N MET A 64 -10.41 -3.09 -20.14
CA MET A 64 -10.20 -2.44 -21.42
C MET A 64 -9.74 -3.54 -22.37
N GLU A 65 -10.71 -4.15 -23.06
CA GLU A 65 -10.46 -4.91 -24.30
C GLU A 65 -10.02 -3.97 -25.42
#